data_AF-A0A7K2N090-F1
#
_entry.id   AF-A0A7K2N090-F1
#
_cell.length_a   1.000
_cell.length_b   1.000
_cell.length_c   1.000
_cell.angle_alpha   90.00
_cell.angle_beta   90.00
_cell.angle_gamma   90.00
#
_symmetry.space_group_name_H-M   'P 1'
#
loop_
_entity.id
_entity.type
_entity.pdbx_description
1 polymer ?
#
loop_
_entity_poly.entity_id
_entity_poly.type
_entity_poly.pdbx_seq_one_letter_code
_entity_poly.pdbx_strand_id
1 'polypeptide(L)' 'AGTGYRLHPVQAAGADPVVKESAYAAKTGTFTVPARTVAVFTDK' A
#
# COMPACT_ATOMS: atom_id res chain seq x y z
N ALA A 1 -5.54 -17.69 7.28
CA ALA A 1 -4.73 -16.47 7.46
C ALA A 1 -4.75 -15.72 6.12
N GLY A 2 -5.59 -14.69 5.98
CA GLY A 2 -6.13 -14.38 4.66
C GLY A 2 -6.60 -12.95 4.40
N THR A 3 -6.25 -11.97 5.24
CA THR A 3 -6.60 -10.58 4.93
C THR A 3 -5.53 -10.03 3.99
N GLY A 4 -5.80 -10.09 2.68
CA GLY A 4 -4.98 -9.36 1.72
C GLY A 4 -5.20 -7.87 1.92
N TYR A 5 -4.13 -7.08 1.98
CA TYR A 5 -4.25 -5.62 2.00
C TYR A 5 -3.99 -5.04 0.60
N ARG A 6 -4.57 -3.88 0.32
CA ARG A 6 -4.33 -3.08 -0.88
C ARG A 6 -4.08 -1.62 -0.51
N LEU A 7 -3.35 -0.90 -1.34
CA LEU A 7 -3.26 0.56 -1.23
C LEU A 7 -4.67 1.15 -1.37
N HIS A 8 -5.00 2.14 -0.53
CA HIS A 8 -6.30 2.78 -0.54
C HIS A 8 -6.59 3.37 -1.94
N PRO A 9 -7.82 3.21 -2.51
CA PRO A 9 -8.12 3.62 -3.88
C PRO A 9 -7.80 5.08 -4.20
N VAL A 10 -7.99 5.99 -3.23
CA VAL A 10 -7.65 7.41 -3.38
C VAL A 10 -6.15 7.62 -3.64
N GLN A 11 -5.28 6.87 -2.97
CA GLN A 11 -3.83 6.97 -3.20
C GLN A 11 -3.42 6.24 -4.48
N ALA A 12 -4.02 5.09 -4.78
CA ALA A 12 -3.74 4.33 -6.00
C ALA A 12 -4.12 5.11 -7.27
N ALA A 13 -5.25 5.83 -7.26
CA ALA A 13 -5.70 6.67 -8.36
C ALA A 13 -5.18 8.12 -8.29
N GLY A 14 -4.46 8.48 -7.22
CA GLY A 14 -3.99 9.84 -6.98
C GLY A 14 -2.91 10.31 -7.96
N ALA A 15 -2.49 11.56 -7.84
CA ALA A 15 -1.48 12.15 -8.74
C ALA A 15 -0.03 11.83 -8.33
N ASP A 16 0.23 11.55 -7.05
CA ASP A 16 1.58 11.29 -6.55
C ASP A 16 2.07 9.90 -7.04
N PRO A 17 3.13 9.82 -7.86
CA PRO A 17 3.67 8.55 -8.31
C PRO A 17 4.42 7.80 -7.21
N VAL A 18 4.98 8.49 -6.20
CA VAL A 18 5.81 7.86 -5.16
C VAL A 18 4.96 7.00 -4.25
N VAL A 19 3.80 7.50 -3.81
CA VAL A 19 2.90 6.70 -2.95
C VAL A 19 2.40 5.43 -3.62
N LYS A 20 2.29 5.41 -4.97
CA LYS A 20 1.84 4.24 -5.75
C LYS A 20 2.82 3.07 -5.72
N GLU A 21 4.08 3.32 -5.34
CA GLU A 21 5.08 2.26 -5.17
C GLU A 21 4.90 1.47 -3.85
N SER A 22 4.01 1.93 -2.97
CA SER A 22 3.75 1.27 -1.69
C SER A 22 3.04 -0.08 -1.89
N ALA A 23 3.47 -1.11 -1.17
CA ALA A 23 3.01 -2.48 -1.41
C ALA A 23 2.87 -3.32 -0.13
N TYR A 24 2.04 -4.36 -0.21
CA TYR A 24 1.88 -5.38 0.84
C TYR A 24 2.28 -6.76 0.31
N ALA A 25 3.21 -7.41 1.01
CA ALA A 25 3.66 -8.78 0.71
C ALA A 25 2.90 -9.80 1.57
N ALA A 26 1.84 -10.39 1.03
CA ALA A 26 0.96 -11.31 1.77
C ALA A 26 1.66 -12.54 2.37
N LYS A 27 2.74 -13.02 1.75
CA LYS A 27 3.50 -14.17 2.25
C LYS A 27 4.23 -13.88 3.57
N THR A 28 4.68 -12.65 3.76
CA THR A 28 5.50 -12.25 4.92
C THR A 28 4.77 -11.29 5.85
N GLY A 29 3.64 -10.73 5.43
CA GLY A 29 2.92 -9.70 6.18
C GLY A 29 3.61 -8.33 6.17
N THR A 30 4.55 -8.10 5.25
CA THR A 30 5.38 -6.87 5.24
C THR A 30 4.73 -5.76 4.41
N PHE A 31 4.80 -4.54 4.92
CA PHE A 31 4.44 -3.32 4.19
C PHE A 31 5.70 -2.57 3.78
N THR A 32 5.77 -2.19 2.52
CA THR A 32 6.82 -1.32 1.99
C THR A 32 6.23 0.05 1.73
N VAL A 33 6.85 1.08 2.30
CA VAL A 33 6.48 2.50 2.12
C VAL A 33 7.76 3.26 1.76
N PRO A 34 7.79 4.02 0.65
CA PRO A 34 8.94 4.83 0.29
C PRO A 34 9.30 5.87 1.36
N ALA A 35 10.55 6.33 1.34
CA ALA A 35 11.00 7.37 2.26
C ALA A 35 10.11 8.62 2.14
N ARG A 36 9.82 9.25 3.30
CA ARG A 36 9.03 10.50 3.39
C ARG A 36 7.62 10.39 2.78
N THR A 37 7.00 9.22 2.85
CA THR A 37 5.68 8.93 2.29
C THR A 37 4.73 8.43 3.37
N VAL A 38 3.43 8.69 3.20
CA VAL A 38 2.36 8.06 3.98
C VAL A 38 1.51 7.21 3.04
N ALA A 39 1.39 5.92 3.35
CA ALA A 39 0.55 4.99 2.60
C ALA A 39 -0.52 4.38 3.52
N VAL A 40 -1.78 4.49 3.11
CA VAL A 40 -2.94 3.91 3.78
C VAL A 40 -3.30 2.62 3.08
N PHE A 41 -3.41 1.54 3.83
CA PHE A 41 -3.83 0.23 3.33
C PHE A 41 -5.18 -0.14 3.93
N THR A 42 -6.04 -0.76 3.13
CA THR A 42 -7.29 -1.38 3.60
C THR A 42 -7.28 -2.85 3.27
N ASP A 43 -8.09 -3.62 3.99
CA ASP A 43 -8.39 -4.98 3.58
C ASP A 43 -8.93 -5.00 2.14
N LYS A 44 -8.70 -6.12 1.45
CA LYS A 44 -9.22 -6.38 0.11
C LYS A 44 -10.71 -6.67 0.15
#